data_AF-A0A841RQ65-F1
#
_entry.id   AF-A0A841RQ65-F1
#
_cell.length_a   1.000
_cell.length_b   1.000
_cell.length_c   1.000
_cell.angle_alpha   90.00
_cell.angle_beta   90.00
_cell.angle_gamma   90.00
#
_symmetry.space_group_name_H-M   'P 1'
#
loop_
_entity.id
_entity.type
_entity.pdbx_description
1 polymer ?
#
loop_
_entity_poly.entity_id
_entity_poly.type
_entity_poly.pdbx_seq_one_letter_code
_entity_poly.pdbx_strand_id
1 'polypeptide(L)'
;MIVDKWIPFFIMWGIPLFMMIRAYRKMDEKDRKSARKDFRSPGFIFTFGFLGLGLFIIQIGDILLIDIFKLIGIILLLVSAIIMFYITWKEDSKIKSTIFLLLVITSIYFLY
;
A
#
# COMPACT_ATOMS: atom_id res chain seq x y z
N MET A 1 25.20 -7.07 3.30
CA MET A 1 24.11 -6.91 4.28
C MET A 1 23.14 -5.77 3.99
N ILE A 2 23.54 -4.57 3.51
CA ILE A 2 22.58 -3.54 3.06
C ILE A 2 22.15 -3.77 1.60
N VAL A 3 23.09 -4.13 0.71
CA VAL A 3 22.83 -4.40 -0.72
C VAL A 3 21.78 -5.50 -0.92
N ASP A 4 21.77 -6.48 -0.02
CA ASP A 4 20.88 -7.65 -0.09
C ASP A 4 19.40 -7.29 0.09
N LYS A 5 19.08 -6.16 0.75
CA LYS A 5 17.69 -5.68 0.93
C LYS A 5 17.19 -4.82 -0.24
N TRP A 6 18.08 -4.21 -1.02
CA TRP A 6 17.70 -3.37 -2.16
C TRP A 6 17.16 -4.15 -3.34
N ILE A 7 17.74 -5.33 -3.62
CA ILE A 7 17.27 -6.21 -4.71
C ILE A 7 15.80 -6.61 -4.54
N PRO A 8 15.37 -7.22 -3.41
CA PRO A 8 13.97 -7.58 -3.21
C PRO A 8 13.06 -6.35 -3.18
N PHE A 9 13.53 -5.21 -2.65
CA PHE A 9 12.79 -3.96 -2.66
C PHE A 9 12.47 -3.46 -4.08
N PHE A 10 13.46 -3.40 -4.98
CA PHE A 10 13.24 -2.99 -6.36
C PHE A 10 12.41 -3.99 -7.15
N ILE A 11 12.51 -5.29 -6.84
CA ILE A 11 11.64 -6.29 -7.45
C ILE A 11 10.19 -6.07 -7.01
N MET A 12 9.96 -5.92 -5.70
CA MET A 12 8.63 -5.76 -5.11
C MET A 12 7.93 -4.47 -5.56
N TRP A 13 8.65 -3.36 -5.67
CA TRP A 13 8.05 -2.06 -6.01
C TRP A 13 8.29 -1.62 -7.45
N GLY A 14 9.49 -1.88 -7.98
CA GLY A 14 9.88 -1.47 -9.33
C GLY A 14 9.11 -2.20 -10.41
N ILE A 15 8.91 -3.52 -10.28
CA ILE A 15 8.17 -4.30 -11.29
C ILE A 15 6.70 -3.85 -11.38
N PRO A 16 5.91 -3.80 -10.28
CA PRO A 16 4.52 -3.37 -10.36
C PRO A 16 4.38 -1.92 -10.83
N LEU A 17 5.25 -1.01 -10.37
CA LEU A 17 5.22 0.39 -10.77
C LEU A 17 5.53 0.55 -12.25
N PHE A 18 6.52 -0.18 -12.77
CA PHE A 18 6.82 -0.22 -14.20
C PHE A 18 5.64 -0.78 -15.02
N MET A 19 5.04 -1.87 -14.57
CA MET A 19 3.86 -2.46 -15.23
C MET A 19 2.69 -1.49 -15.27
N MET A 20 2.41 -0.79 -14.15
CA MET A 20 1.33 0.19 -14.05
C MET A 20 1.59 1.38 -14.99
N ILE A 21 2.81 1.92 -15.03
CA ILE A 21 3.18 3.00 -15.95
C ILE A 21 3.03 2.54 -17.41
N ARG A 22 3.51 1.35 -17.75
CA ARG A 22 3.40 0.78 -19.09
C ARG A 22 1.95 0.62 -19.52
N ALA A 23 1.09 0.08 -18.64
CA ALA A 23 -0.33 -0.08 -18.90
C ALA A 23 -1.00 1.28 -19.09
N TYR A 24 -0.76 2.25 -18.19
CA TYR A 24 -1.33 3.59 -18.25
C TYR A 24 -0.95 4.35 -19.54
N ARG A 25 0.29 4.17 -20.02
CA ARG A 25 0.75 4.76 -21.30
C ARG A 25 0.09 4.14 -22.53
N LYS A 26 -0.32 2.86 -22.45
CA LYS A 26 -1.00 2.16 -23.55
C LYS A 26 -2.51 2.42 -23.60
N MET A 27 -3.10 2.93 -22.51
CA MET A 27 -4.52 3.30 -22.47
C MET A 27 -4.80 4.49 -23.38
N ASP A 28 -5.98 4.47 -23.99
CA ASP A 28 -6.55 5.61 -24.69
C ASP A 28 -6.89 6.75 -23.72
N GLU A 29 -7.28 7.90 -24.25
CA GLU A 29 -7.52 9.09 -23.42
C GLU A 29 -8.70 8.94 -22.46
N LYS A 30 -9.74 8.22 -22.86
CA LYS A 30 -10.95 8.00 -22.05
C LYS A 30 -10.65 7.09 -20.87
N ASP A 31 -9.99 5.97 -21.12
CA ASP A 31 -9.59 4.99 -20.12
C ASP A 31 -8.57 5.60 -19.15
N ARG A 32 -7.60 6.36 -19.69
CA ARG A 32 -6.61 7.07 -18.89
C ARG A 32 -7.26 8.08 -17.94
N LYS A 33 -8.28 8.80 -18.40
CA LYS A 33 -9.04 9.75 -17.58
C LYS A 33 -9.84 9.04 -16.49
N SER A 34 -10.46 7.90 -16.81
CA SER A 34 -11.17 7.07 -15.82
C SER A 34 -10.22 6.54 -14.76
N ALA A 35 -9.12 5.91 -15.16
CA ALA A 35 -8.11 5.39 -14.24
C ALA A 35 -7.59 6.49 -13.31
N ARG A 36 -7.26 7.67 -13.86
CA ARG A 36 -6.85 8.82 -13.04
C ARG A 36 -7.91 9.24 -12.02
N LYS A 37 -9.19 9.20 -12.39
CA LYS A 37 -10.30 9.53 -11.47
C LYS A 37 -10.37 8.52 -10.33
N ASP A 38 -10.24 7.23 -10.65
CA ASP A 38 -10.32 6.16 -9.65
C ASP A 38 -9.14 6.22 -8.68
N PHE A 39 -7.91 6.38 -9.20
CA PHE A 39 -6.69 6.56 -8.38
C PHE A 39 -6.73 7.82 -7.50
N ARG A 40 -7.44 8.86 -7.93
CA ARG A 40 -7.62 10.11 -7.16
C ARG A 40 -8.83 10.08 -6.23
N SER A 41 -9.62 9.01 -6.25
CA SER A 41 -10.76 8.91 -5.34
C SER A 41 -10.26 8.83 -3.89
N PRO A 42 -10.91 9.51 -2.93
CA PRO A 42 -10.55 9.39 -1.52
C PRO A 42 -10.54 7.94 -1.05
N GLY A 43 -11.52 7.15 -1.48
CA GLY A 43 -11.59 5.72 -1.17
C GLY A 43 -10.32 4.99 -1.58
N PHE A 44 -9.86 5.16 -2.81
CA PHE A 44 -8.60 4.54 -3.27
C PHE A 44 -7.38 5.04 -2.49
N ILE A 45 -7.26 6.36 -2.31
CA ILE A 45 -6.10 6.98 -1.63
C ILE A 45 -5.99 6.48 -0.20
N PHE A 46 -7.07 6.53 0.58
CA PHE A 46 -7.05 6.18 1.99
C PHE A 46 -7.00 4.68 2.26
N THR A 47 -7.34 3.84 1.27
CA THR A 47 -7.25 2.39 1.39
C THR A 47 -5.96 1.87 0.73
N PHE A 48 -5.99 1.60 -0.57
CA PHE A 48 -4.87 1.04 -1.32
C PHE A 48 -3.66 1.97 -1.39
N GLY A 49 -3.89 3.29 -1.50
CA GLY A 49 -2.83 4.28 -1.53
C GLY A 49 -2.02 4.30 -0.23
N PHE A 50 -2.70 4.49 0.91
CA PHE A 50 -2.05 4.51 2.23
C PHE A 50 -1.47 3.16 2.61
N LEU A 51 -2.13 2.06 2.24
CA LEU A 51 -1.59 0.71 2.48
C LEU A 51 -0.28 0.49 1.71
N GLY A 52 -0.29 0.76 0.41
CA GLY A 52 0.90 0.62 -0.45
C GLY A 52 2.02 1.57 -0.05
N LEU A 53 1.72 2.87 0.12
CA LEU A 53 2.72 3.86 0.52
C LEU A 53 3.25 3.61 1.93
N GLY A 54 2.42 3.18 2.86
CA GLY A 54 2.84 2.83 4.22
C GLY A 54 3.87 1.70 4.22
N LEU A 55 3.59 0.60 3.52
CA LEU A 55 4.53 -0.51 3.37
C LEU A 55 5.83 -0.09 2.68
N PHE A 56 5.73 0.72 1.61
CA PHE A 56 6.89 1.23 0.89
C PHE A 56 7.80 2.06 1.80
N ILE A 57 7.23 2.98 2.58
CA ILE A 57 7.97 3.85 3.49
C ILE A 57 8.59 3.06 4.63
N ILE A 58 7.89 2.06 5.20
CA ILE A 58 8.46 1.18 6.24
C ILE A 58 9.68 0.45 5.70
N GLN A 59 9.59 -0.16 4.52
CA GLN A 59 10.71 -0.88 3.92
C GLN A 59 11.90 0.03 3.61
N ILE A 60 11.65 1.23 3.09
CA ILE A 60 12.72 2.23 2.91
C ILE A 60 13.34 2.60 4.26
N GLY A 61 12.53 2.86 5.28
CA GLY A 61 12.99 3.19 6.62
C GLY A 61 13.87 2.08 7.21
N ASP A 62 13.51 0.81 6.97
CA ASP A 62 14.32 -0.34 7.39
C ASP A 62 15.64 -0.47 6.63
N ILE A 63 15.63 -0.24 5.32
CA ILE A 63 16.84 -0.29 4.49
C ILE A 63 17.80 0.85 4.83
N LEU A 64 17.26 2.05 5.08
CA LEU A 64 18.03 3.24 5.39
C LEU A 64 18.35 3.38 6.89
N LEU A 65 17.81 2.51 7.75
CA LEU A 65 17.94 2.57 9.22
C LEU A 65 17.40 3.90 9.79
N ILE A 66 16.26 4.37 9.27
CA ILE A 66 15.60 5.62 9.64
C ILE A 66 14.26 5.29 10.31
N ASP A 67 14.23 5.30 11.66
CA ASP A 67 13.05 4.91 12.44
C ASP A 67 11.83 5.83 12.23
N ILE A 68 12.07 7.11 11.96
CA ILE A 68 10.97 8.05 11.72
C ILE A 68 10.16 7.69 10.46
N PHE A 69 10.79 7.07 9.46
CA PHE A 69 10.08 6.57 8.28
C PHE A 69 9.24 5.34 8.62
N LYS A 70 9.78 4.41 9.42
CA LYS A 70 9.00 3.27 9.93
C LYS A 70 7.74 3.75 10.65
N LEU A 71 7.86 4.72 11.55
CA LEU A 71 6.73 5.28 12.29
C LEU A 71 5.68 5.90 11.36
N ILE A 72 6.11 6.72 10.39
CA ILE A 72 5.20 7.34 9.40
C ILE A 72 4.44 6.26 8.62
N GLY A 73 5.14 5.23 8.15
CA GLY A 73 4.50 4.18 7.36
C GLY A 73 3.55 3.30 8.19
N ILE A 74 3.85 3.05 9.47
CA ILE A 74 2.93 2.35 10.40
C ILE A 74 1.66 3.18 10.61
N ILE A 75 1.76 4.50 10.76
CA ILE A 75 0.59 5.38 10.89
C ILE A 75 -0.29 5.29 9.64
N LEU A 76 0.30 5.32 8.44
CA LEU A 76 -0.44 5.17 7.19
C LEU A 76 -1.14 3.80 7.09
N LEU A 77 -0.44 2.72 7.47
CA LEU A 77 -1.02 1.38 7.52
C LEU A 77 -2.23 1.32 8.45
N LEU A 78 -2.12 1.84 9.67
CA LEU A 78 -3.20 1.83 10.66
C LEU A 78 -4.43 2.60 10.17
N VAL A 79 -4.21 3.79 9.59
CA VAL A 79 -5.32 4.58 9.01
C VAL A 79 -6.01 3.80 7.90
N SER A 80 -5.24 3.20 6.98
CA SER A 80 -5.81 2.39 5.91
C SER A 80 -6.56 1.15 6.42
N ALA A 81 -6.04 0.52 7.49
CA ALA A 81 -6.62 -0.67 8.08
C ALA A 81 -7.98 -0.39 8.71
N ILE A 82 -8.09 0.71 9.46
CA ILE A 82 -9.34 1.14 10.09
C ILE A 82 -10.39 1.47 9.03
N ILE A 83 -10.01 2.23 8.01
CA ILE A 83 -10.93 2.64 6.94
C ILE A 83 -11.40 1.42 6.15
N MET A 84 -10.50 0.54 5.74
CA MET A 84 -10.86 -0.67 4.99
C MET A 84 -11.66 -1.65 5.85
N PHE A 85 -11.34 -1.81 7.13
CA PHE A 85 -12.14 -2.59 8.07
C PHE A 85 -13.59 -2.08 8.10
N TYR A 86 -13.79 -0.77 8.25
CA TYR A 86 -15.12 -0.17 8.30
C TYR A 86 -15.89 -0.36 6.99
N ILE A 87 -15.26 -0.09 5.85
CA ILE A 87 -15.88 -0.26 4.52
C ILE A 87 -16.29 -1.72 4.31
N THR A 88 -15.36 -2.67 4.44
CA THR A 88 -15.61 -4.10 4.21
C THR A 88 -16.59 -4.69 5.23
N TRP A 89 -16.60 -4.19 6.48
CA TRP A 89 -17.58 -4.63 7.48
C TRP A 89 -19.00 -4.21 7.08
N LYS A 90 -19.15 -2.98 6.58
CA LYS A 90 -20.44 -2.41 6.19
C LYS A 90 -20.96 -2.96 4.86
N GLU A 91 -20.07 -3.16 3.89
CA GLU A 91 -20.43 -3.45 2.50
C GLU A 91 -20.37 -4.95 2.16
N ASP A 92 -19.45 -5.71 2.77
CA ASP A 92 -19.19 -7.11 2.39
C ASP A 92 -19.52 -8.12 3.51
N SER A 93 -18.64 -8.22 4.51
CA SER A 93 -18.80 -9.20 5.60
C SER A 93 -17.89 -8.89 6.79
N LYS A 94 -18.40 -9.19 7.99
CA LYS A 94 -17.66 -9.06 9.25
C LYS A 94 -16.40 -9.94 9.29
N ILE A 95 -16.49 -11.15 8.73
CA ILE A 95 -15.39 -12.13 8.73
C ILE A 95 -14.23 -11.63 7.87
N LYS A 96 -14.49 -11.23 6.61
CA LYS A 96 -13.43 -10.70 5.72
C LYS A 96 -12.77 -9.45 6.30
N SER A 97 -13.57 -8.56 6.87
CA SER A 97 -13.07 -7.35 7.52
C SER A 97 -12.12 -7.67 8.69
N THR A 98 -12.50 -8.64 9.53
CA THR A 98 -11.66 -9.09 10.65
C THR A 98 -10.38 -9.77 10.18
N ILE A 99 -10.45 -10.63 9.15
CA ILE A 99 -9.28 -11.28 8.56
C ILE A 99 -8.31 -10.24 8.00
N PHE A 100 -8.82 -9.24 7.29
CA PHE A 100 -7.98 -8.16 6.76
C PHE A 100 -7.26 -7.40 7.87
N LEU A 101 -7.96 -7.04 8.94
CA LEU A 101 -7.37 -6.35 10.09
C LEU A 101 -6.29 -7.21 10.77
N LEU A 102 -6.52 -8.52 10.92
CA LEU A 102 -5.51 -9.46 11.43
C LEU A 102 -4.27 -9.53 10.53
N LEU A 103 -4.44 -9.52 9.20
CA LEU A 103 -3.32 -9.51 8.25
C LEU A 103 -2.47 -8.24 8.39
N VAL A 104 -3.10 -7.08 8.60
CA VAL A 104 -2.34 -5.83 8.81
C VAL A 104 -1.60 -5.86 10.14
N ILE A 105 -2.22 -6.29 11.24
CA ILE A 105 -1.55 -6.43 12.55
C ILE A 105 -0.35 -7.37 12.44
N THR A 106 -0.55 -8.52 11.79
CA THR A 106 0.51 -9.50 11.57
C THR A 106 1.65 -8.91 10.75
N SER A 107 1.32 -8.15 9.70
CA SER A 107 2.32 -7.47 8.87
C SER A 107 3.12 -6.44 9.66
N ILE A 108 2.46 -5.65 10.52
CA ILE A 108 3.13 -4.70 11.41
C ILE A 108 4.07 -5.44 12.37
N TYR A 109 3.63 -6.54 12.97
CA TYR A 109 4.46 -7.35 13.88
C TYR A 109 5.73 -7.88 13.22
N PHE A 110 5.68 -8.31 11.95
CA PHE A 110 6.87 -8.78 11.24
C PHE A 110 7.77 -7.65 10.72
N LEU A 111 7.25 -6.43 10.60
CA LEU A 111 7.99 -5.28 10.07
C LEU A 111 8.58 -4.37 11.15
N TYR A 112 8.17 -4.55 12.41
CA TYR A 112 8.72 -3.87 13.59
C TYR A 112 9.92 -4.62 14.13
#